data_AF-A0A1J6IQ40-F1
#
_entry.id   AF-A0A1J6IQ40-F1
#
_cell.length_a   1.000
_cell.length_b   1.000
_cell.length_c   1.000
_cell.angle_alpha   90.00
_cell.angle_beta   90.00
_cell.angle_gamma   90.00
#
_symmetry.space_group_name_H-M   'P 1'
#
loop_
_entity.id
_entity.type
_entity.pdbx_description
1 polymer ?
#
loop_
_entity_poly.entity_id
_entity_poly.type
_entity_poly.pdbx_seq_one_letter_code
_entity_poly.pdbx_strand_id
1 'polypeptide(L)'
;MYYDELPIWGLIGRVENREETDDPKDYKYFLYKHIHFDILYNKDRVIEITARTDPHSVLDLTEDKEVNAEFTYTAKWKQTDIPSLLISSSIKFVSVINKLMTKS
;
A
#
# COMPACT_ATOMS: atom_id res chain seq x y z
N MET A 1 3.19 -1.15 -9.17
CA MET A 1 2.52 -0.53 -10.34
C MET A 1 3.15 0.85 -10.57
N TYR A 2 3.08 1.42 -11.78
CA TYR A 2 3.60 2.77 -12.06
C TYR A 2 2.51 3.65 -12.66
N TYR A 3 2.49 4.93 -12.29
CA TYR A 3 1.67 5.97 -12.90
C TYR A 3 2.48 7.25 -12.99
N ASP A 4 2.54 7.87 -14.17
CA ASP A 4 3.34 9.09 -14.41
C ASP A 4 4.79 8.94 -13.91
N GLU A 5 5.42 7.79 -14.23
CA GLU A 5 6.77 7.39 -13.79
C GLU A 5 6.95 7.22 -12.27
N LEU A 6 5.92 7.48 -11.46
CA LEU A 6 5.95 7.30 -10.02
C LEU A 6 5.56 5.87 -9.66
N PRO A 7 6.36 5.18 -8.83
CA PRO A 7 5.97 3.87 -8.37
C PRO A 7 4.88 3.99 -7.30
N ILE A 8 3.85 3.16 -7.45
CA ILE A 8 2.79 3.01 -6.47
C ILE A 8 3.06 1.74 -5.67
N TRP A 9 3.22 1.93 -4.36
CA TRP A 9 3.42 0.86 -3.38
C TRP A 9 2.33 0.91 -2.32
N GLY A 10 1.87 -0.25 -1.90
CA GLY A 10 0.89 -0.41 -0.82
C GLY A 10 0.86 -1.86 -0.36
N LEU A 11 0.47 -2.06 0.89
CA LEU A 11 0.26 -3.39 1.44
C LEU A 11 -1.04 -3.97 0.86
N ILE A 12 -1.00 -5.14 0.25
CA ILE A 12 -2.19 -5.76 -0.39
C ILE A 12 -2.95 -6.71 0.54
N GLY A 13 -2.34 -7.08 1.67
CA GLY A 13 -2.91 -8.01 2.63
C GLY A 13 -2.01 -8.17 3.85
N ARG A 14 -2.45 -9.01 4.79
CA ARG A 14 -1.68 -9.34 6.00
C ARG A 14 -1.82 -10.81 6.35
N VAL A 15 -0.85 -11.29 7.13
CA VAL A 15 -0.87 -12.63 7.72
C VAL A 15 -0.89 -12.44 9.23
N GLU A 16 -1.81 -13.11 9.92
CA GLU A 16 -1.89 -13.12 11.38
C GLU A 16 -1.39 -14.48 11.93
N ASN A 17 -1.11 -14.54 13.24
CA ASN A 17 -0.62 -15.71 13.99
C ASN A 17 0.81 -16.20 13.66
N ARG A 18 1.50 -15.56 12.73
CA ARG A 18 2.89 -15.93 12.38
C ARG A 18 3.89 -15.81 13.53
N GLU A 19 3.62 -14.92 14.49
CA GLU A 19 4.48 -14.72 15.66
C GLU A 19 4.12 -15.66 16.82
N GLU A 20 2.95 -16.29 16.78
CA GLU A 20 2.43 -17.13 17.86
C GLU A 20 2.76 -18.61 17.65
N THR A 21 2.95 -19.03 16.40
CA THR A 21 3.19 -20.43 16.02
C THR A 21 3.99 -20.51 14.71
N ASP A 22 4.77 -21.57 14.56
CA ASP A 22 5.48 -21.89 13.32
C ASP A 22 4.67 -22.84 12.40
N ASP A 23 3.51 -23.36 12.85
CA ASP A 23 2.65 -24.20 12.01
C ASP A 23 1.85 -23.33 11.02
N PRO A 24 2.09 -23.46 9.70
CA PRO A 24 1.38 -22.66 8.70
C PRO A 24 -0.13 -22.88 8.68
N LYS A 25 -0.63 -23.98 9.27
CA LYS A 25 -2.07 -24.26 9.36
C LYS A 25 -2.82 -23.29 10.28
N ASP A 26 -2.11 -22.68 11.22
CA ASP A 26 -2.69 -21.74 12.17
C ASP A 26 -2.65 -20.29 11.65
N TYR A 27 -2.03 -20.06 10.49
CA TYR A 27 -1.92 -18.75 9.89
C TYR A 27 -3.25 -18.32 9.30
N LYS A 28 -3.59 -17.06 9.51
CA LYS A 28 -4.76 -16.44 8.88
C LYS A 28 -4.31 -15.49 7.80
N TYR A 29 -4.91 -15.61 6.62
CA TYR A 29 -4.53 -14.86 5.43
C TYR A 29 -5.64 -13.88 5.07
N PHE A 30 -5.31 -12.59 4.96
CA PHE A 30 -6.28 -11.55 4.64
C PHE A 30 -5.82 -10.70 3.46
N LEU A 31 -6.72 -10.39 2.53
CA LEU A 31 -6.50 -9.38 1.48
C LEU A 31 -7.32 -8.13 1.76
N TYR A 32 -6.76 -6.95 1.48
CA TYR A 32 -7.53 -5.71 1.56
C TYR A 32 -8.43 -5.55 0.33
N LYS A 33 -9.69 -5.21 0.57
CA LYS A 33 -10.70 -5.06 -0.49
C LYS A 33 -10.83 -3.63 -1.00
N HIS A 34 -10.44 -2.65 -0.21
CA HIS A 34 -10.53 -1.23 -0.58
C HIS A 34 -9.18 -0.53 -0.45
N ILE A 35 -8.79 0.16 -1.53
CA ILE A 35 -7.56 0.97 -1.56
C ILE A 35 -7.92 2.46 -1.68
N HIS A 36 -7.40 3.26 -0.76
CA HIS A 36 -7.45 4.71 -0.83
C HIS A 36 -6.17 5.25 -1.43
N PHE A 37 -6.26 5.84 -2.62
CA PHE A 37 -5.17 6.60 -3.23
C PHE A 37 -5.29 8.06 -2.83
N ASP A 38 -4.30 8.58 -2.11
CA ASP A 38 -4.10 10.01 -1.95
C ASP A 38 -3.09 10.47 -3.01
N ILE A 39 -3.55 11.34 -3.91
CA ILE A 39 -2.78 11.81 -5.05
C ILE A 39 -2.50 13.29 -4.86
N LEU A 40 -1.22 13.63 -4.73
CA LEU A 40 -0.75 15.00 -4.62
C LEU A 40 -0.26 15.47 -5.99
N TYR A 41 -0.78 16.58 -6.48
CA TYR A 41 -0.44 17.11 -7.79
C TYR A 41 -0.17 18.62 -7.75
N ASN A 42 0.65 19.10 -8.69
CA ASN A 42 0.90 20.52 -8.91
C ASN A 42 0.70 20.81 -10.39
N LYS A 43 -0.26 21.68 -10.69
CA LYS A 43 -0.74 21.96 -12.06
C LYS A 43 -1.15 20.67 -12.77
N ASP A 44 -0.40 20.26 -13.77
CA ASP A 44 -0.61 19.12 -14.66
C ASP A 44 0.23 17.90 -14.31
N ARG A 45 1.03 17.96 -13.24
CA ARG A 45 1.96 16.89 -12.87
C ARG A 45 1.61 16.25 -11.53
N VAL A 46 1.56 14.92 -11.50
CA VAL A 46 1.48 14.17 -10.25
C VAL A 46 2.85 14.15 -9.58
N ILE A 47 2.86 14.41 -8.28
CA ILE A 47 4.10 14.50 -7.50
C ILE A 47 4.26 13.29 -6.59
N GLU A 48 3.16 12.83 -6.01
CA GLU A 48 3.17 11.73 -5.05
C GLU A 48 1.83 10.99 -5.11
N ILE A 49 1.92 9.66 -5.03
CA ILE A 49 0.76 8.79 -4.89
C ILE A 49 1.01 7.90 -3.67
N THR A 50 0.15 8.02 -2.69
CA THR A 50 0.17 7.15 -1.50
C THR A 50 -1.03 6.22 -1.56
N ALA A 51 -0.77 4.92 -1.54
CA ALA A 51 -1.81 3.89 -1.43
C ALA A 51 -1.96 3.47 0.03
N ARG A 52 -3.16 3.63 0.58
CA ARG A 52 -3.53 3.19 1.92
C ARG A 52 -4.61 2.14 1.83
N THR A 53 -4.54 1.16 2.71
CA THR A 53 -5.58 0.13 2.83
C THR A 53 -6.32 0.29 4.15
N ASP A 54 -7.60 -0.07 4.14
CA ASP A 54 -8.43 -0.10 5.35
C ASP A 54 -8.25 -1.45 6.06
N PRO A 55 -7.72 -1.48 7.30
CA PRO A 55 -7.56 -2.70 8.10
C PRO A 55 -8.85 -3.50 8.29
N HIS A 56 -10.00 -2.84 8.23
CA HIS A 56 -11.32 -3.43 8.47
C HIS A 56 -12.00 -3.91 7.18
N SER A 57 -11.58 -3.41 6.02
CA SER A 57 -12.09 -3.85 4.72
C SER A 57 -11.22 -4.97 4.16
N VAL A 58 -11.41 -6.19 4.69
CA VAL A 58 -10.63 -7.37 4.32
C VAL A 58 -11.46 -8.54 3.82
N LEU A 59 -10.82 -9.38 3.03
CA LEU A 59 -11.26 -10.69 2.59
C LEU A 59 -10.42 -11.75 3.30
N ASP A 60 -11.09 -12.67 3.99
CA ASP A 60 -10.44 -13.83 4.63
C ASP A 60 -10.21 -14.94 3.59
N LEU A 61 -8.96 -15.36 3.46
CA LEU A 61 -8.48 -16.43 2.57
C LEU A 61 -7.84 -17.58 3.35
N THR A 62 -8.10 -17.68 4.65
CA THR A 62 -7.53 -18.72 5.51
C THR A 62 -7.96 -20.12 5.08
N GLU A 63 -9.19 -20.24 4.59
CA GLU A 63 -9.70 -21.49 4.03
C GLU A 63 -9.36 -21.58 2.54
N ASP A 64 -8.84 -22.73 2.10
CA ASP A 64 -8.59 -23.04 0.69
C ASP A 64 -9.90 -23.32 -0.06
N LYS A 65 -10.69 -22.26 -0.24
CA LYS A 65 -11.98 -22.28 -0.93
C LYS A 65 -12.10 -21.08 -1.86
N GLU A 66 -12.94 -21.23 -2.87
CA GLU A 66 -13.27 -20.14 -3.77
C GLU A 66 -14.11 -19.07 -3.04
N VAL A 67 -13.72 -17.81 -3.20
CA VAL A 67 -14.41 -16.67 -2.58
C VAL A 67 -14.71 -15.62 -3.64
N ASN A 68 -15.98 -15.22 -3.74
CA ASN A 68 -16.37 -14.07 -4.55
C ASN A 68 -15.90 -12.79 -3.86
N ALA A 69 -15.04 -12.04 -4.56
CA ALA A 69 -14.44 -10.83 -4.05
C ALA A 69 -14.76 -9.64 -4.96
N GLU A 70 -15.21 -8.55 -4.34
CA GLU A 70 -15.31 -7.25 -4.98
C GLU A 70 -14.22 -6.34 -4.40
N PHE A 71 -13.32 -5.90 -5.28
CA PHE A 71 -12.27 -4.95 -4.97
C PHE A 71 -12.69 -3.56 -5.43
N THR A 72 -12.50 -2.59 -4.56
CA THR A 72 -12.90 -1.20 -4.81
C THR A 72 -11.75 -0.27 -4.49
N TYR A 73 -11.82 0.96 -5.00
CA TYR A 73 -10.84 1.98 -4.69
C TYR A 73 -11.47 3.36 -4.63
N THR A 74 -10.83 4.26 -3.90
CA THR A 74 -11.14 5.68 -3.88
C THR A 74 -9.90 6.47 -4.23
N ALA A 75 -10.02 7.45 -5.12
CA ALA A 75 -8.93 8.37 -5.46
C ALA A 75 -9.25 9.78 -4.94
N LYS A 76 -8.42 10.27 -4.02
CA LYS A 76 -8.50 11.62 -3.48
C LYS A 76 -7.38 12.47 -4.05
N TRP A 77 -7.76 13.48 -4.83
CA TRP A 77 -6.82 14.40 -5.47
C TRP A 77 -6.66 15.65 -4.61
N LYS A 78 -5.41 16.05 -4.35
CA LYS A 78 -5.08 17.27 -3.61
C LYS A 78 -4.05 18.08 -4.40
N GLN A 79 -4.41 19.33 -4.70
CA GLN A 79 -3.48 20.27 -5.32
C GLN A 79 -2.47 20.78 -4.28
N THR A 80 -1.24 21.01 -4.71
CA THR A 80 -0.20 21.68 -3.92
C THR A 80 0.64 22.61 -4.79
N ASP A 81 1.20 23.65 -4.16
CA ASP A 81 2.20 24.53 -4.77
C ASP A 81 3.64 24.06 -4.51
N ILE A 82 3.82 22.97 -3.75
CA ILE A 82 5.15 22.41 -3.44
C ILE A 82 5.78 21.87 -4.74
N PRO A 83 7.03 22.25 -5.07
CA PRO A 83 7.77 21.69 -6.20
C PRO A 83 8.03 20.18 -6.06
N SER A 84 7.89 19.44 -7.17
CA SER A 84 8.08 17.98 -7.20
C SER A 84 9.48 17.52 -6.76
N LEU A 85 10.50 18.33 -7.02
CA LEU A 85 11.89 18.05 -6.66
C LEU A 85 12.12 17.96 -5.14
N LEU A 86 11.37 18.73 -4.35
CA LEU A 86 11.49 18.73 -2.88
C LEU A 86 10.86 17.48 -2.27
N ILE A 87 9.78 16.96 -2.86
CA ILE A 87 9.07 15.76 -2.36
C ILE A 87 9.81 14.48 -2.73
N SER A 88 10.38 14.38 -3.94
CA SER A 88 11.17 13.19 -4.35
C SER A 88 12.38 12.93 -3.44
N SER A 89 12.98 14.00 -2.90
CA SER A 89 14.14 13.91 -2.01
C SER A 89 13.78 13.23 -0.67
N SER A 90 12.59 13.52 -0.13
CA SER A 90 12.07 12.91 1.09
C SER A 90 11.73 11.43 0.89
N ILE A 91 11.11 11.08 -0.24
CA ILE A 91 10.75 9.68 -0.56
C ILE A 91 12.00 8.81 -0.73
N LYS A 92 13.04 9.32 -1.39
CA LYS A 92 14.33 8.62 -1.51
C LYS A 92 14.96 8.35 -0.14
N PHE A 93 14.89 9.31 0.78
CA PHE A 93 15.44 9.15 2.13
C PHE A 93 14.70 8.06 2.93
N VAL A 94 13.37 8.03 2.87
CA VAL A 94 12.55 6.98 3.52
C VAL A 94 12.80 5.60 2.90
N SER A 95 12.96 5.51 1.58
CA SER A 95 13.28 4.26 0.90
C SER A 95 14.65 3.70 1.32
N VAL A 96 15.65 4.58 1.50
CA VAL A 96 16.98 4.17 2.01
C VAL A 96 16.89 3.62 3.43
N ILE A 97 16.10 4.25 4.31
CA ILE A 97 15.89 3.78 5.68
C ILE A 97 15.19 2.41 5.68
N ASN A 98 14.11 2.23 4.92
CA ASN A 98 13.41 0.94 4.85
C ASN A 98 14.30 -0.18 4.30
N LYS A 99 15.17 0.12 3.32
CA LYS A 99 16.15 -0.83 2.78
C LYS A 99 17.25 -1.20 3.79
N LEU A 100 17.59 -0.29 4.70
CA LEU A 100 18.52 -0.56 5.80
C LEU A 100 17.88 -1.40 6.91
N MET A 101 16.58 -1.19 7.19
CA MET A 101 15.85 -1.92 8.25
C MET A 101 15.42 -3.34 7.84
N THR A 102 15.32 -3.65 6.55
CA THR A 102 14.89 -4.98 6.03
C THR A 102 16.04 -5.94 5.75
N LYS A 103 17.29 -5.55 6.07
CA LYS A 103 18.50 -6.37 5.91
C LYS A 103 18.95 -7.12 7.17
N SER A 104 18.11 -7.21 8.19
CA SER A 104 18.36 -7.97 9.42
C SER A 104 17.78 -9.38 9.35
#